data_AF-A0A5Z4AGI1-F1
#
_entry.id   AF-A0A5Z4AGI1-F1
#
_cell.length_a   1.000
_cell.length_b   1.000
_cell.length_c   1.000
_cell.angle_alpha   90.00
_cell.angle_beta   90.00
_cell.angle_gamma   90.00
#
_symmetry.space_group_name_H-M   'P 1'
#
loop_
_entity.id
_entity.type
_entity.pdbx_description
1 polymer ?
#
loop_
_entity_poly.entity_id
_entity_poly.type
_entity_poly.pdbx_seq_one_letter_code
_entity_poly.pdbx_strand_id
1 'polypeptide(L)'
;MPPSVTDPVEMLEACLKALKSRGLPDGAGLKPDMFPDKKRLQADTELQLAIIAVEAEKLLKLQPGDTLFGIECDYDDRHSLIKMFIDDLVQFTTLHNISLGVNIMSFGQMRIAEHAFWHLSLSPLLPATYENIQQTGGNGRIFDIYSIPFRIRVALELKLKSITGFEKYEISSPGRNTITSTEFPFSRLVRKLKSINCLALPCTPDNILNIYQWASGFCHTGEKEFIWLSMKALKLIAPFFLYEEQRMREISLIRRWSEEGLSEGEILNKVISWPGPLNPVSFYREGWSPLKLQQRLNSDEEKRIKTEQKKNRRTTGYRYFFSDTKLSEAHCCFCGRTGKYY
;
A
#
# COMPACT_ATOMS: atom_id res chain seq x y z
N MET A 1 22.74 -36.83 -12.32
CA MET A 1 22.87 -35.41 -12.71
C MET A 1 21.58 -34.72 -12.31
N PRO A 2 21.61 -33.63 -11.51
CA PRO A 2 20.41 -32.83 -11.33
C PRO A 2 20.05 -32.22 -12.69
N PRO A 3 18.76 -32.15 -13.07
CA PRO A 3 18.38 -31.57 -14.35
C PRO A 3 18.87 -30.12 -14.41
N SER A 4 19.40 -29.76 -15.58
CA SER A 4 19.84 -28.42 -15.93
C SER A 4 18.76 -27.40 -15.59
N VAL A 5 19.18 -26.23 -15.10
CA VAL A 5 18.33 -25.05 -14.84
C VAL A 5 17.26 -24.93 -15.92
N THR A 6 16.05 -25.35 -15.60
CA THR A 6 14.86 -25.15 -16.43
C THR A 6 14.61 -23.66 -16.52
N ASP A 7 14.24 -23.14 -17.69
CA ASP A 7 13.85 -21.74 -17.84
C ASP A 7 12.81 -21.38 -16.76
N PRO A 8 13.02 -20.32 -15.95
CA PRO A 8 12.05 -19.87 -14.96
C PRO A 8 10.62 -19.73 -15.52
N VAL A 9 10.47 -19.39 -16.80
CA VAL A 9 9.14 -19.34 -17.43
C VAL A 9 8.52 -20.74 -17.52
N GLU A 10 9.22 -21.71 -18.11
CA GLU A 10 8.77 -23.10 -18.24
C GLU A 10 8.49 -23.74 -16.86
N MET A 11 9.32 -23.43 -15.86
CA MET A 11 9.13 -23.92 -14.51
C MET A 11 7.85 -23.36 -13.87
N LEU A 12 7.57 -22.07 -14.04
CA LEU A 12 6.34 -21.46 -13.52
C LEU A 12 5.09 -22.03 -14.24
N GLU A 13 5.18 -22.29 -15.55
CA GLU A 13 4.12 -22.95 -16.32
C GLU A 13 3.82 -24.35 -15.80
N ALA A 14 4.86 -25.17 -15.55
CA ALA A 14 4.71 -26.50 -14.99
C ALA A 14 4.04 -26.47 -13.60
N CYS A 15 4.50 -25.56 -12.73
CA CYS A 15 3.91 -25.35 -11.40
C CYS A 15 2.44 -24.92 -11.50
N LEU A 16 2.10 -23.98 -12.39
CA LEU A 16 0.73 -23.51 -12.58
C LEU A 16 -0.18 -24.65 -13.09
N LYS A 17 0.30 -25.48 -14.02
CA LYS A 17 -0.43 -26.66 -14.50
C LYS A 17 -0.71 -27.65 -13.36
N ALA A 18 0.27 -27.88 -12.49
CA ALA A 18 0.11 -28.73 -11.31
C ALA A 18 -0.92 -28.15 -10.33
N LEU A 19 -0.89 -26.84 -10.07
CA LEU A 19 -1.89 -26.15 -9.25
C LEU A 19 -3.31 -26.31 -9.83
N LYS A 20 -3.50 -26.06 -11.13
CA LYS A 20 -4.81 -26.20 -11.79
C LYS A 20 -5.34 -27.63 -11.75
N SER A 21 -4.46 -28.64 -11.88
CA SER A 21 -4.86 -30.05 -11.81
C SER A 21 -5.45 -30.48 -10.46
N ARG A 22 -5.21 -29.70 -9.39
CA ARG A 22 -5.78 -29.96 -8.05
C ARG A 22 -7.23 -29.50 -7.87
N GLY A 23 -7.86 -28.98 -8.92
CA GLY A 23 -9.21 -28.44 -8.81
C GLY A 23 -9.29 -27.11 -8.08
N LEU A 24 -8.16 -26.39 -7.96
CA LEU A 24 -8.18 -24.98 -7.61
C LEU A 24 -9.04 -24.28 -8.66
N PRO A 25 -10.13 -23.58 -8.26
CA PRO A 25 -11.02 -22.97 -9.22
C PRO A 25 -10.24 -21.98 -10.09
N ASP A 26 -10.66 -21.80 -11.35
CA ASP A 26 -10.15 -20.79 -12.30
C ASP A 26 -10.43 -19.35 -11.82
N GLY A 27 -10.05 -19.02 -10.59
CA GLY A 27 -10.46 -17.81 -9.88
C GLY A 27 -11.92 -17.82 -9.41
N ALA A 28 -12.68 -18.91 -9.56
CA ALA A 28 -14.08 -18.99 -9.13
C ALA A 28 -14.20 -18.91 -7.59
N GLY A 29 -14.38 -17.68 -7.08
CA GLY A 29 -14.50 -17.34 -5.67
C GLY A 29 -13.50 -16.27 -5.18
N LEU A 30 -12.41 -16.08 -5.91
CA LEU A 30 -11.48 -14.98 -5.68
C LEU A 30 -11.99 -13.74 -6.39
N LYS A 31 -12.34 -12.71 -5.63
CA LYS A 31 -12.58 -11.38 -6.19
C LYS A 31 -11.22 -10.78 -6.56
N PRO A 32 -10.90 -10.58 -7.86
CA PRO A 32 -9.59 -10.07 -8.29
C PRO A 32 -9.24 -8.75 -7.61
N ASP A 33 -10.28 -7.95 -7.38
CA ASP A 33 -10.22 -6.59 -6.83
C ASP A 33 -10.30 -6.55 -5.30
N MET A 34 -10.15 -7.68 -4.61
CA MET A 34 -10.11 -7.73 -3.14
C MET A 34 -8.78 -8.21 -2.61
N PHE A 35 -8.25 -7.50 -1.63
CA PHE A 35 -7.13 -7.95 -0.82
C PHE A 35 -7.66 -8.78 0.37
N PRO A 36 -7.15 -10.00 0.58
CA PRO A 36 -7.65 -10.89 1.62
C PRO A 36 -7.32 -10.37 3.02
N ASP A 37 -8.16 -10.73 4.00
CA ASP A 37 -7.88 -10.47 5.41
C ASP A 37 -6.69 -11.33 5.88
N LYS A 38 -5.82 -10.74 6.71
CA LYS A 38 -4.59 -11.40 7.19
C LYS A 38 -4.87 -12.70 7.96
N LYS A 39 -5.91 -12.73 8.82
CA LYS A 39 -6.24 -13.94 9.59
C LYS A 39 -6.75 -15.04 8.66
N ARG A 40 -7.54 -14.65 7.65
CA ARG A 40 -8.02 -15.58 6.64
C ARG A 40 -6.86 -16.15 5.80
N LEU A 41 -5.91 -15.32 5.36
CA LEU A 41 -4.70 -15.77 4.66
C LEU A 41 -3.94 -16.84 5.47
N GLN A 42 -3.78 -16.62 6.77
CA GLN A 42 -3.04 -17.55 7.64
C GLN A 42 -3.77 -18.88 7.89
N ALA A 43 -5.10 -18.87 7.84
CA ALA A 43 -5.93 -20.05 8.13
C ALA A 43 -6.30 -20.87 6.89
N ASP A 44 -6.21 -20.29 5.69
CA ASP A 44 -6.77 -20.84 4.45
C ASP A 44 -5.68 -20.99 3.37
N THR A 45 -5.02 -22.15 3.36
CA THR A 45 -3.98 -22.48 2.37
C THR A 45 -4.54 -22.49 0.94
N GLU A 46 -5.76 -22.96 0.74
CA GLU A 46 -6.42 -23.01 -0.57
C GLU A 46 -6.63 -21.61 -1.14
N LEU A 47 -7.01 -20.64 -0.30
CA LEU A 47 -7.09 -19.23 -0.70
C LEU A 47 -5.72 -18.71 -1.16
N GLN A 48 -4.63 -19.04 -0.46
CA GLN A 48 -3.29 -18.63 -0.88
C GLN A 48 -2.89 -19.26 -2.21
N LEU A 49 -3.12 -20.56 -2.39
CA LEU A 49 -2.86 -21.26 -3.65
C LEU A 49 -3.64 -20.68 -4.82
N ALA A 50 -4.90 -20.28 -4.60
CA ALA A 50 -5.70 -19.65 -5.63
C ALA A 50 -5.17 -18.24 -6.00
N ILE A 51 -4.65 -17.46 -5.03
CA ILE A 51 -3.97 -16.19 -5.31
C ILE A 51 -2.69 -16.42 -6.10
N ILE A 52 -1.88 -17.40 -5.70
CA ILE A 52 -0.65 -17.80 -6.38
C ILE A 52 -0.97 -18.12 -7.85
N ALA A 53 -1.99 -18.95 -8.12
CA ALA A 53 -2.36 -19.32 -9.48
C ALA A 53 -2.73 -18.09 -10.33
N VAL A 54 -3.53 -17.16 -9.78
CA VAL A 54 -3.95 -15.94 -10.47
C VAL A 54 -2.77 -15.00 -10.76
N GLU A 55 -1.87 -14.78 -9.81
CA GLU A 55 -0.72 -13.90 -10.01
C GLU A 55 0.33 -14.54 -10.94
N ALA A 56 0.53 -15.86 -10.85
CA ALA A 56 1.39 -16.61 -11.77
C ALA A 56 0.89 -16.52 -13.22
N GLU A 57 -0.42 -16.72 -13.43
CA GLU A 57 -1.01 -16.63 -14.76
C GLU A 57 -0.86 -15.23 -15.39
N LYS A 58 -0.95 -14.17 -14.58
CA LYS A 58 -0.67 -12.80 -15.05
C LYS A 58 0.77 -12.66 -15.50
N LEU A 59 1.74 -13.13 -14.71
CA LEU A 59 3.17 -13.03 -15.05
C LEU A 59 3.51 -13.77 -16.35
N LEU A 60 2.95 -14.96 -16.52
CA LEU A 60 3.16 -15.77 -17.72
C LEU A 60 2.60 -15.09 -18.97
N LYS A 61 1.43 -14.43 -18.85
CA LYS A 61 0.77 -13.72 -19.95
C LYS A 61 1.40 -12.38 -20.33
N LEU A 62 2.17 -11.75 -19.43
CA LEU A 62 2.83 -10.47 -19.71
C LEU A 62 3.71 -10.55 -20.95
N GLN A 63 3.47 -9.65 -21.90
CA GLN A 63 4.27 -9.44 -23.10
C GLN A 63 5.20 -8.22 -22.94
N PRO A 64 6.28 -8.13 -23.73
CA PRO A 64 7.10 -6.92 -23.78
C PRO A 64 6.25 -5.67 -24.09
N GLY A 65 6.41 -4.63 -23.27
CA GLY A 65 5.62 -3.38 -23.38
C GLY A 65 4.30 -3.38 -22.62
N ASP A 66 3.88 -4.50 -22.04
CA ASP A 66 2.72 -4.52 -21.14
C ASP A 66 3.01 -3.76 -19.84
N THR A 67 1.94 -3.26 -19.21
CA THR A 67 2.05 -2.62 -17.90
C THR A 67 1.89 -3.62 -16.77
N LEU A 68 2.79 -3.58 -15.80
CA LEU A 68 2.67 -4.25 -14.50
C LEU A 68 2.60 -3.18 -13.40
N PHE A 69 1.61 -3.30 -12.51
CA PHE A 69 1.30 -2.28 -11.48
C PHE A 69 1.06 -0.87 -12.05
N GLY A 70 0.65 -0.77 -13.32
CA GLY A 70 0.43 0.49 -14.02
C GLY A 70 1.68 1.13 -14.63
N ILE A 71 2.82 0.44 -14.59
CA ILE A 71 4.09 0.90 -15.17
C ILE A 71 4.53 -0.08 -16.26
N GLU A 72 5.06 0.42 -17.37
CA GLU A 72 5.57 -0.40 -18.47
C GLU A 72 6.76 -1.27 -17.99
N CYS A 73 6.57 -2.59 -18.02
CA CYS A 73 7.54 -3.55 -17.49
C CYS A 73 8.67 -3.79 -18.51
N ASP A 74 9.92 -3.76 -18.04
CA ASP A 74 11.04 -4.21 -18.85
C ASP A 74 11.04 -5.75 -18.98
N TYR A 75 11.64 -6.28 -20.04
CA TYR A 75 11.74 -7.73 -20.24
C TYR A 75 12.57 -8.40 -19.12
N ASP A 76 13.66 -7.76 -18.71
CA ASP A 76 14.54 -8.28 -17.66
C ASP A 76 13.85 -8.25 -16.28
N ASP A 77 12.97 -7.28 -16.05
CA ASP A 77 12.15 -7.19 -14.84
C ASP A 77 11.16 -8.36 -14.76
N ARG A 78 10.51 -8.72 -15.88
CA ARG A 78 9.60 -9.87 -15.94
C ARG A 78 10.33 -11.16 -15.57
N HIS A 79 11.48 -11.40 -16.19
CA HIS A 79 12.25 -12.63 -15.94
C HIS A 79 12.72 -12.69 -14.48
N SER A 80 13.24 -11.57 -13.94
CA SER A 80 13.67 -11.47 -12.55
C SER A 80 12.51 -11.70 -11.56
N LEU A 81 11.33 -11.16 -11.87
CA LEU A 81 10.13 -11.33 -11.05
C LEU A 81 9.61 -12.77 -11.07
N ILE A 82 9.62 -13.45 -12.23
CA ILE A 82 9.26 -14.87 -12.33
C ILE A 82 10.20 -15.73 -11.48
N LYS A 83 11.51 -15.44 -11.49
CA LYS A 83 12.47 -16.14 -10.64
C LYS A 83 12.17 -15.97 -9.15
N MET A 84 11.94 -14.73 -8.70
CA MET A 84 11.53 -14.46 -7.31
C MET A 84 10.22 -15.16 -6.94
N PHE A 85 9.26 -15.19 -7.87
CA PHE A 85 7.98 -15.87 -7.69
C PHE A 85 8.14 -17.36 -7.49
N ILE A 86 9.00 -18.00 -8.30
CA ILE A 86 9.31 -19.43 -8.17
C ILE A 86 9.98 -19.72 -6.84
N ASP A 87 10.99 -18.94 -6.45
CA ASP A 87 11.72 -19.14 -5.19
C ASP A 87 10.74 -19.11 -4.00
N ASP A 88 9.81 -18.14 -4.00
CA ASP A 88 8.75 -18.03 -3.00
C ASP A 88 7.74 -19.18 -3.07
N LEU A 89 7.36 -19.62 -4.27
CA LEU A 89 6.43 -20.72 -4.47
C LEU A 89 7.00 -22.02 -3.91
N VAL A 90 8.25 -22.35 -4.25
CA VAL A 90 8.94 -23.54 -3.77
C VAL A 90 9.06 -23.52 -2.25
N GLN A 91 9.42 -22.36 -1.67
CA GLN A 91 9.50 -22.20 -0.22
C GLN A 91 8.13 -22.39 0.45
N PHE A 92 7.07 -21.77 -0.08
CA PHE A 92 5.71 -21.91 0.42
C PHE A 92 5.23 -23.36 0.36
N THR A 93 5.40 -24.03 -0.78
CA THR A 93 4.98 -25.42 -0.92
C THR A 93 5.76 -26.36 -0.01
N THR A 94 7.04 -26.07 0.25
CA THR A 94 7.84 -26.81 1.23
C THR A 94 7.28 -26.61 2.65
N LEU A 95 7.03 -25.37 3.07
CA LEU A 95 6.49 -25.05 4.41
C LEU A 95 5.12 -25.67 4.68
N HIS A 96 4.29 -25.81 3.64
CA HIS A 96 2.93 -26.33 3.73
C HIS A 96 2.81 -27.81 3.31
N ASN A 97 3.93 -28.51 3.03
CA ASN A 97 3.96 -29.91 2.58
C ASN A 97 3.11 -30.19 1.32
N ILE A 98 3.18 -29.28 0.35
CA ILE A 98 2.42 -29.34 -0.89
C ILE A 98 3.32 -29.85 -2.01
N SER A 99 3.03 -31.04 -2.58
CA SER A 99 3.81 -31.56 -3.71
C SER A 99 3.33 -30.96 -5.04
N LEU A 100 4.17 -30.25 -5.79
CA LEU A 100 3.81 -29.74 -7.13
C LEU A 100 4.21 -30.68 -8.27
N GLY A 101 4.64 -31.92 -7.97
CA GLY A 101 5.23 -32.82 -8.96
C GLY A 101 6.61 -32.38 -9.46
N VAL A 102 7.11 -31.23 -8.96
CA VAL A 102 8.47 -30.73 -9.13
C VAL A 102 9.17 -30.91 -7.78
N ASN A 103 10.15 -31.82 -7.70
CA ASN A 103 10.85 -32.14 -6.46
C ASN A 103 11.96 -31.11 -6.18
N ILE A 104 11.56 -29.95 -5.67
CA ILE A 104 12.49 -28.96 -5.13
C ILE A 104 12.03 -28.65 -3.72
N MET A 105 12.77 -29.15 -2.73
CA MET A 105 12.59 -28.73 -1.34
C MET A 105 13.50 -27.52 -1.10
N SER A 106 12.92 -26.41 -0.64
CA SER A 106 13.70 -25.22 -0.28
C SER A 106 13.33 -24.75 1.12
N PHE A 107 14.33 -24.76 2.01
CA PHE A 107 14.27 -24.11 3.30
C PHE A 107 14.99 -22.76 3.19
N GLY A 108 14.23 -21.70 2.95
CA GLY A 108 14.76 -20.33 2.91
C GLY A 108 14.61 -19.61 4.25
N GLN A 109 15.40 -18.57 4.46
CA GLN A 109 15.30 -17.69 5.62
C GLN A 109 13.96 -16.93 5.60
N MET A 110 13.09 -17.18 6.58
CA MET A 110 11.79 -16.50 6.70
C MET A 110 11.82 -15.21 7.51
N ARG A 111 12.93 -14.90 8.18
CA ARG A 111 13.06 -13.74 9.05
C ARG A 111 14.47 -13.18 8.99
N ILE A 112 14.59 -11.87 8.80
CA ILE A 112 15.87 -11.18 8.91
C ILE A 112 16.26 -11.15 10.38
N ALA A 113 17.48 -11.60 10.68
CA ALA A 113 17.99 -11.64 12.04
C ALA A 113 18.23 -10.22 12.59
N GLU A 114 18.07 -10.03 13.90
CA GLU A 114 18.21 -8.73 14.56
C GLU A 114 19.60 -8.11 14.36
N HIS A 115 20.66 -8.92 14.38
CA HIS A 115 22.01 -8.46 14.10
C HIS A 115 22.16 -7.96 12.66
N ALA A 116 21.48 -8.60 11.69
CA ALA A 116 21.50 -8.19 10.30
C ALA A 116 20.78 -6.83 10.12
N PHE A 117 19.64 -6.61 10.79
CA PHE A 117 18.98 -5.30 10.79
C PHE A 117 19.87 -4.19 11.34
N TRP A 118 20.61 -4.47 12.41
CA TRP A 118 21.56 -3.51 12.98
C TRP A 118 22.64 -3.11 11.96
N HIS A 119 23.28 -4.09 11.31
CA HIS A 119 24.30 -3.83 10.29
C HIS A 119 23.75 -3.13 9.03
N LEU A 120 22.54 -3.48 8.61
CA LEU A 120 21.83 -2.78 7.51
C LEU A 120 21.52 -1.32 7.87
N SER A 121 21.30 -1.01 9.15
CA SER A 121 21.06 0.36 9.62
C SER A 121 22.36 1.17 9.71
N LEU A 122 23.48 0.53 10.02
CA LEU A 122 24.79 1.17 10.10
C LEU A 122 25.40 1.44 8.71
N SER A 123 25.14 0.58 7.72
CA SER A 123 25.85 0.66 6.43
C SER A 123 25.71 1.98 5.68
N PRO A 124 24.54 2.66 5.64
CA PRO A 124 24.41 3.96 4.98
C PRO A 124 25.14 5.08 5.74
N LEU A 125 25.38 4.92 7.04
CA LEU A 125 26.07 5.91 7.88
C LEU A 125 27.59 5.74 7.86
N LEU A 126 28.06 4.53 7.59
CA LEU A 126 29.49 4.17 7.57
C LEU A 126 29.88 3.52 6.23
N PRO A 127 29.64 4.18 5.08
CA PRO A 127 29.81 3.55 3.77
C PRO A 127 31.22 3.04 3.52
N ALA A 128 32.26 3.79 3.90
CA ALA A 128 33.65 3.35 3.76
C ALA A 128 33.99 2.11 4.61
N THR A 129 33.39 2.00 5.81
CA THR A 129 33.56 0.82 6.67
C THR A 129 32.86 -0.40 6.06
N TYR A 130 31.66 -0.20 5.52
CA TYR A 130 30.84 -1.29 4.96
C TYR A 130 31.19 -1.67 3.53
N GLU A 131 32.01 -0.90 2.82
CA GLU A 131 32.55 -1.27 1.50
C GLU A 131 33.31 -2.61 1.56
N ASN A 132 34.04 -2.85 2.65
CA ASN A 132 34.86 -4.05 2.84
C ASN A 132 34.20 -5.10 3.75
N ILE A 133 33.05 -4.78 4.34
CA ILE A 133 32.25 -5.75 5.09
C ILE A 133 31.32 -6.40 4.08
N GLN A 134 31.62 -7.64 3.72
CA GLN A 134 30.66 -8.46 3.01
C GLN A 134 29.45 -8.62 3.92
N GLN A 135 28.39 -7.85 3.65
CA GLN A 135 27.07 -8.12 4.20
C GLN A 135 26.69 -9.50 3.66
N THR A 136 26.98 -10.52 4.46
CA THR A 136 26.92 -11.94 4.11
C THR A 136 25.64 -12.23 3.33
N GLY A 137 25.76 -12.69 2.07
CA GLY A 137 24.64 -13.24 1.31
C GLY A 137 23.76 -12.25 0.51
N GLY A 138 24.18 -11.00 0.29
CA GLY A 138 23.33 -10.06 -0.45
C GLY A 138 22.12 -9.57 0.36
N ASN A 139 22.28 -9.52 1.68
CA ASN A 139 21.27 -9.08 2.65
C ASN A 139 20.64 -7.71 2.32
N GLY A 140 21.35 -6.81 1.65
CA GLY A 140 20.78 -5.56 1.14
C GLY A 140 19.64 -5.78 0.15
N ARG A 141 19.85 -6.62 -0.89
CA ARG A 141 18.80 -6.99 -1.86
C ARG A 141 17.67 -7.79 -1.20
N ILE A 142 17.99 -8.68 -0.26
CA ILE A 142 16.98 -9.45 0.48
C ILE A 142 16.12 -8.50 1.33
N PHE A 143 16.74 -7.56 2.04
CA PHE A 143 16.03 -6.53 2.80
C PHE A 143 15.20 -5.62 1.90
N ASP A 144 15.70 -5.24 0.72
CA ASP A 144 14.92 -4.44 -0.24
C ASP A 144 13.60 -5.12 -0.60
N ILE A 145 13.64 -6.43 -0.88
CA ILE A 145 12.44 -7.23 -1.16
C ILE A 145 11.57 -7.36 0.09
N TYR A 146 12.16 -7.72 1.24
CA TYR A 146 11.41 -7.96 2.47
C TYR A 146 10.78 -6.67 3.02
N SER A 147 11.35 -5.51 2.68
CA SER A 147 10.85 -4.19 3.09
C SER A 147 9.74 -3.63 2.19
N ILE A 148 9.39 -4.30 1.08
CA ILE A 148 8.27 -3.90 0.22
C ILE A 148 6.97 -3.62 1.02
N PRO A 149 6.53 -4.50 1.95
CA PRO A 149 5.32 -4.24 2.74
C PRO A 149 5.47 -2.96 3.59
N PHE A 150 6.62 -2.71 4.20
CA PHE A 150 6.87 -1.47 4.94
C PHE A 150 6.74 -0.23 4.05
N ARG A 151 7.34 -0.25 2.85
CA ARG A 151 7.23 0.87 1.89
C ARG A 151 5.77 1.11 1.48
N ILE A 152 5.02 0.05 1.22
CA ILE A 152 3.57 0.11 0.92
C ILE A 152 2.79 0.74 2.08
N ARG A 153 3.06 0.34 3.32
CA ARG A 153 2.42 0.88 4.52
C ARG A 153 2.62 2.39 4.62
N VAL A 154 3.88 2.84 4.56
CA VAL A 154 4.22 4.26 4.67
C VAL A 154 3.61 5.05 3.52
N ALA A 155 3.67 4.53 2.30
CA ALA A 155 3.06 5.16 1.13
C ALA A 155 1.55 5.36 1.32
N LEU A 156 0.83 4.36 1.84
CA LEU A 156 -0.60 4.47 2.13
C LEU A 156 -0.90 5.48 3.24
N GLU A 157 -0.11 5.51 4.33
CA GLU A 157 -0.28 6.49 5.41
C GLU A 157 -0.13 7.93 4.89
N LEU A 158 0.94 8.19 4.14
CA LEU A 158 1.22 9.50 3.55
C LEU A 158 0.18 9.88 2.50
N LYS A 159 -0.24 8.91 1.66
CA LYS A 159 -1.22 9.16 0.62
C LYS A 159 -2.58 9.49 1.20
N LEU A 160 -3.07 8.70 2.17
CA LEU A 160 -4.35 9.00 2.83
C LEU A 160 -4.32 10.31 3.60
N LYS A 161 -3.19 10.63 4.25
CA LYS A 161 -2.99 11.92 4.90
C LYS A 161 -3.14 13.07 3.90
N SER A 162 -2.45 12.98 2.76
CA SER A 162 -2.48 14.04 1.75
C SER A 162 -3.82 14.14 1.02
N ILE A 163 -4.47 13.05 0.61
CA ILE A 163 -5.76 13.15 -0.12
C ILE A 163 -6.93 13.60 0.77
N THR A 164 -6.81 13.43 2.09
CA THR A 164 -7.83 13.91 3.03
C THR A 164 -7.57 15.32 3.52
N GLY A 165 -6.34 15.82 3.37
CA GLY A 165 -5.91 17.08 3.96
C GLY A 165 -5.71 16.99 5.46
N PHE A 166 -5.39 15.81 6.00
CA PHE A 166 -5.24 15.61 7.44
C PHE A 166 -4.03 16.38 8.00
N GLU A 167 -4.26 17.18 9.04
CA GLU A 167 -3.22 17.94 9.74
C GLU A 167 -2.77 17.25 11.02
N LYS A 168 -3.74 17.06 11.91
CA LYS A 168 -3.52 16.60 13.28
C LYS A 168 -4.82 16.09 13.88
N TYR A 169 -4.70 15.48 15.05
CA TYR A 169 -5.81 15.17 15.91
C TYR A 169 -5.43 15.37 17.38
N GLU A 170 -6.45 15.66 18.18
CA GLU A 170 -6.35 15.83 19.62
C GLU A 170 -7.03 14.65 20.32
N ILE A 171 -6.41 14.16 21.38
CA ILE A 171 -6.89 13.07 22.21
C ILE A 171 -7.15 13.64 23.60
N SER A 172 -8.41 13.68 24.01
CA SER A 172 -8.81 14.14 25.34
C SER A 172 -9.26 12.94 26.18
N SER A 173 -8.48 12.60 27.22
CA SER A 173 -8.83 11.53 28.16
C SER A 173 -9.30 12.14 29.49
N PRO A 174 -10.35 11.58 30.14
CA PRO A 174 -10.84 12.11 31.41
C PRO A 174 -9.74 12.17 32.48
N GLY A 175 -9.53 13.35 33.06
CA GLY A 175 -8.50 13.56 34.10
C GLY A 175 -7.06 13.63 33.58
N ARG A 176 -6.86 13.74 32.26
CA ARG A 176 -5.53 13.93 31.64
C ARG A 176 -5.54 15.14 30.72
N ASN A 177 -4.37 15.71 30.51
CA ASN A 177 -4.17 16.76 29.52
C ASN A 177 -4.47 16.24 28.11
N THR A 178 -5.00 17.11 27.26
CA THR A 178 -5.20 16.82 25.84
C THR A 178 -3.85 16.64 25.16
N ILE A 179 -3.71 15.52 24.43
CA ILE A 179 -2.52 15.23 23.63
C ILE A 179 -2.82 15.60 22.19
N THR A 180 -1.94 16.39 21.57
CA THR A 180 -2.01 16.66 20.13
C THR A 180 -1.02 15.75 19.41
N SER A 181 -1.46 15.07 18.35
CA SER A 181 -0.61 14.24 17.49
C SER A 181 -0.81 14.60 16.02
N THR A 182 0.30 14.63 15.28
CA THR A 182 0.36 14.83 13.82
C THR A 182 0.45 13.52 13.05
N GLU A 183 0.55 12.40 13.77
CA GLU A 183 0.56 11.06 13.19
C GLU A 183 -0.81 10.73 12.62
N PHE A 184 -0.85 10.07 11.47
CA PHE A 184 -2.11 9.73 10.81
C PHE A 184 -2.77 8.53 11.53
N PRO A 185 -3.97 8.68 12.13
CA PRO A 185 -4.61 7.58 12.86
C PRO A 185 -5.28 6.59 11.89
N PHE A 186 -4.46 5.89 11.11
CA PHE A 186 -4.83 5.16 9.89
C PHE A 186 -6.08 4.29 10.05
N SER A 187 -5.99 3.22 10.86
CA SER A 187 -7.09 2.26 11.02
C SER A 187 -8.39 2.90 11.52
N ARG A 188 -8.29 3.92 12.38
CA ARG A 188 -9.46 4.61 12.92
C ARG A 188 -10.10 5.50 11.86
N LEU A 189 -9.29 6.30 11.16
CA LEU A 189 -9.79 7.24 10.18
C LEU A 189 -10.34 6.52 8.95
N VAL A 190 -9.68 5.48 8.44
CA VAL A 190 -10.18 4.72 7.28
C VAL A 190 -11.54 4.07 7.56
N ARG A 191 -11.76 3.52 8.76
CA ARG A 191 -13.09 3.01 9.16
C ARG A 191 -14.15 4.10 9.18
N LYS A 192 -13.80 5.30 9.64
CA LYS A 192 -14.71 6.45 9.63
C LYS A 192 -15.00 6.92 8.19
N LEU A 193 -13.97 7.03 7.35
CA LEU A 193 -14.11 7.37 5.94
C LEU A 193 -15.00 6.37 5.19
N LYS A 194 -14.85 5.06 5.48
CA LYS A 194 -15.75 4.01 4.97
C LYS A 194 -17.21 4.29 5.36
N SER A 195 -17.47 4.61 6.62
CA SER A 195 -18.84 4.86 7.10
C SER A 195 -19.46 6.15 6.55
N ILE A 196 -18.65 7.18 6.33
CA ILE A 196 -19.11 8.48 5.82
C ILE A 196 -19.26 8.43 4.29
N ASN A 197 -18.44 7.63 3.61
CA ASN A 197 -18.39 7.49 2.15
C ASN A 197 -18.22 8.85 1.44
N CYS A 198 -17.40 9.75 1.98
CA CYS A 198 -17.14 11.08 1.42
C CYS A 198 -16.11 11.09 0.28
N LEU A 199 -15.36 9.99 0.08
CA LEU A 199 -14.28 9.90 -0.90
C LEU A 199 -14.65 8.94 -2.04
N ALA A 200 -14.30 9.31 -3.26
CA ALA A 200 -14.34 8.47 -4.47
C ALA A 200 -12.98 7.81 -4.70
N LEU A 201 -12.60 6.93 -3.76
CA LEU A 201 -11.31 6.23 -3.79
C LEU A 201 -11.29 5.16 -4.89
N PRO A 202 -10.18 5.02 -5.64
CA PRO A 202 -10.02 3.97 -6.65
C PRO A 202 -9.79 2.59 -6.03
N CYS A 203 -9.43 2.53 -4.74
CA CYS A 203 -9.31 1.29 -3.97
C CYS A 203 -10.27 1.34 -2.77
N THR A 204 -10.95 0.23 -2.50
CA THR A 204 -11.96 0.19 -1.43
C THR A 204 -11.31 0.39 -0.05
N PRO A 205 -12.00 1.04 0.91
CA PRO A 205 -11.50 1.18 2.28
C PRO A 205 -11.16 -0.16 2.96
N ASP A 206 -11.84 -1.24 2.60
CA ASP A 206 -11.55 -2.58 3.12
C ASP A 206 -10.23 -3.12 2.59
N ASN A 207 -9.96 -2.98 1.29
CA ASN A 207 -8.65 -3.33 0.73
C ASN A 207 -7.53 -2.52 1.38
N ILE A 208 -7.73 -1.21 1.53
CA ILE A 208 -6.75 -0.31 2.15
C ILE A 208 -6.43 -0.77 3.59
N LEU A 209 -7.46 -1.11 4.38
CA LEU A 209 -7.29 -1.64 5.74
C LEU A 209 -6.57 -3.00 5.76
N ASN A 210 -6.96 -3.92 4.86
CA ASN A 210 -6.38 -5.26 4.82
C ASN A 210 -4.91 -5.21 4.37
N ILE A 211 -4.59 -4.43 3.34
CA ILE A 211 -3.21 -4.20 2.88
C ILE A 211 -2.38 -3.58 3.99
N TYR A 212 -2.90 -2.56 4.68
CA TYR A 212 -2.20 -1.93 5.80
C TYR A 212 -1.90 -2.92 6.94
N GLN A 213 -2.86 -3.77 7.31
CA GLN A 213 -2.69 -4.77 8.37
C GLN A 213 -1.71 -5.87 7.98
N TRP A 214 -1.77 -6.35 6.74
CA TRP A 214 -0.80 -7.27 6.17
C TRP A 214 0.61 -6.65 6.21
N ALA A 215 0.75 -5.45 5.63
CA ALA A 215 2.01 -4.72 5.54
C ALA A 215 2.63 -4.38 6.90
N SER A 216 1.80 -4.17 7.92
CA SER A 216 2.27 -3.94 9.30
C SER A 216 2.94 -5.18 9.92
N GLY A 217 2.73 -6.38 9.37
CA GLY A 217 3.36 -7.61 9.84
C GLY A 217 4.88 -7.52 9.83
N PHE A 218 5.47 -7.22 8.68
CA PHE A 218 6.92 -7.09 8.52
C PHE A 218 7.53 -6.08 9.51
N CYS A 219 6.86 -4.95 9.75
CA CYS A 219 7.33 -3.93 10.72
C CYS A 219 7.47 -4.46 12.15
N HIS A 220 6.67 -5.47 12.53
CA HIS A 220 6.62 -5.98 13.89
C HIS A 220 7.41 -7.28 14.08
N THR A 221 7.57 -8.08 13.01
CA THR A 221 8.18 -9.41 13.11
C THR A 221 9.49 -9.54 12.33
N GLY A 222 9.72 -8.69 11.32
CA GLY A 222 10.83 -8.84 10.37
C GLY A 222 10.70 -10.09 9.49
N GLU A 223 9.52 -10.70 9.46
CA GLU A 223 9.23 -11.90 8.68
C GLU A 223 8.94 -11.55 7.22
N LYS A 224 9.49 -12.36 6.32
CA LYS A 224 9.25 -12.31 4.89
C LYS A 224 7.76 -12.47 4.60
N GLU A 225 7.27 -11.64 3.68
CA GLU A 225 5.99 -11.86 3.00
C GLU A 225 6.26 -12.38 1.58
N PHE A 226 5.38 -13.24 1.08
CA PHE A 226 5.54 -13.80 -0.26
C PHE A 226 5.19 -12.79 -1.36
N ILE A 227 5.92 -12.84 -2.47
CA ILE A 227 5.91 -11.81 -3.52
C ILE A 227 4.53 -11.62 -4.16
N TRP A 228 3.71 -12.67 -4.30
CA TRP A 228 2.36 -12.55 -4.87
C TRP A 228 1.45 -11.63 -4.05
N LEU A 229 1.63 -11.53 -2.72
CA LEU A 229 0.87 -10.59 -1.90
C LEU A 229 1.34 -9.14 -2.15
N SER A 230 2.64 -8.92 -2.28
CA SER A 230 3.20 -7.63 -2.67
C SER A 230 2.70 -7.19 -4.05
N MET A 231 2.72 -8.08 -5.04
CA MET A 231 2.20 -7.82 -6.38
C MET A 231 0.71 -7.45 -6.36
N LYS A 232 -0.09 -8.23 -5.62
CA LYS A 232 -1.54 -7.97 -5.50
C LYS A 232 -1.82 -6.65 -4.80
N ALA A 233 -1.08 -6.33 -3.73
CA ALA A 233 -1.20 -5.06 -3.02
C ALA A 233 -0.85 -3.88 -3.92
N LEU A 234 0.30 -3.92 -4.60
CA LEU A 234 0.75 -2.89 -5.53
C LEU A 234 -0.27 -2.66 -6.64
N LYS A 235 -0.81 -3.73 -7.26
CA LYS A 235 -1.85 -3.61 -8.28
C LYS A 235 -3.09 -2.87 -7.76
N LEU A 236 -3.56 -3.17 -6.55
CA LEU A 236 -4.78 -2.59 -5.99
C LEU A 236 -4.62 -1.12 -5.59
N ILE A 237 -3.41 -0.71 -5.20
CA ILE A 237 -3.15 0.67 -4.73
C ILE A 237 -2.52 1.55 -5.80
N ALA A 238 -2.01 0.98 -6.90
CA ALA A 238 -1.39 1.71 -8.00
C ALA A 238 -2.20 2.94 -8.46
N PRO A 239 -3.54 2.88 -8.63
CA PRO A 239 -4.33 4.05 -9.06
C PRO A 239 -4.28 5.25 -8.11
N PHE A 240 -3.84 5.09 -6.86
CA PHE A 240 -3.55 6.25 -6.02
C PHE A 240 -2.30 7.01 -6.48
N PHE A 241 -1.32 6.30 -7.01
CA PHE A 241 0.04 6.79 -7.21
C PHE A 241 0.39 7.08 -8.67
N LEU A 242 -0.29 6.47 -9.64
CA LEU A 242 -0.05 6.74 -11.06
C LEU A 242 -0.31 8.21 -11.40
N TYR A 243 0.67 8.87 -12.02
CA TYR A 243 0.59 10.29 -12.36
C TYR A 243 -0.66 10.66 -13.16
N GLU A 244 -0.97 9.92 -14.23
CA GLU A 244 -2.14 10.19 -15.09
C GLU A 244 -3.47 10.11 -14.31
N GLU A 245 -3.60 9.13 -13.40
CA GLU A 245 -4.77 8.98 -12.54
C GLU A 245 -4.91 10.14 -11.53
N GLN A 246 -3.79 10.67 -11.04
CA GLN A 246 -3.78 11.83 -10.16
C GLN A 246 -4.14 13.12 -10.91
N ARG A 247 -3.60 13.29 -12.13
CA ARG A 247 -3.86 14.44 -12.99
C ARG A 247 -5.33 14.60 -13.33
N MET A 248 -6.02 13.49 -13.62
CA MET A 248 -7.47 13.50 -13.85
C MET A 248 -8.30 13.98 -12.65
N ARG A 249 -7.70 14.05 -11.46
CA ARG A 249 -8.36 14.41 -10.19
C ARG A 249 -7.90 15.75 -9.63
N GLU A 250 -7.07 16.49 -10.36
CA GLU A 250 -6.67 17.84 -9.97
C GLU A 250 -7.87 18.80 -10.06
N ILE A 251 -7.97 19.68 -9.06
CA ILE A 251 -9.00 20.70 -8.99
C ILE A 251 -8.33 22.07 -8.96
N SER A 252 -8.65 22.94 -9.91
CA SER A 252 -8.18 24.32 -9.90
C SER A 252 -8.86 25.15 -8.81
N LEU A 253 -8.10 25.58 -7.81
CA LEU A 253 -8.60 26.47 -6.76
C LEU A 253 -8.92 27.87 -7.31
N ILE A 254 -8.14 28.36 -8.28
CA ILE A 254 -8.40 29.64 -8.95
C ILE A 254 -9.79 29.62 -9.60
N ARG A 255 -10.09 28.55 -10.34
CA ARG A 255 -11.42 28.38 -10.95
C ARG A 255 -12.52 28.34 -9.89
N ARG A 256 -12.32 27.58 -8.80
CA ARG A 256 -13.30 27.53 -7.69
C ARG A 256 -13.54 28.89 -7.05
N TRP A 257 -12.49 29.65 -6.77
CA TRP A 257 -12.63 30.98 -6.17
C TRP A 257 -13.33 31.97 -7.11
N SER A 258 -13.10 31.84 -8.43
CA SER A 258 -13.88 32.59 -9.42
C SER A 258 -15.36 32.20 -9.42
N GLU A 259 -15.66 30.89 -9.35
CA GLU A 259 -17.04 30.38 -9.23
C GLU A 259 -17.72 30.78 -7.90
N GLU A 260 -16.95 31.00 -6.84
CA GLU A 260 -17.40 31.57 -5.56
C GLU A 260 -17.68 33.10 -5.62
N GLY A 261 -17.40 33.74 -6.76
CA GLY A 261 -17.68 35.16 -6.99
C GLY A 261 -16.57 36.11 -6.56
N LEU A 262 -15.35 35.63 -6.28
CA LEU A 262 -14.22 36.51 -5.97
C LEU A 262 -13.78 37.27 -7.23
N SER A 263 -13.46 38.55 -7.06
CA SER A 263 -12.86 39.39 -8.10
C SER A 263 -11.42 38.96 -8.41
N GLU A 264 -10.92 39.34 -9.59
CA GLU A 264 -9.54 39.02 -10.00
C GLU A 264 -8.49 39.51 -8.99
N GLY A 265 -8.68 40.70 -8.41
CA GLY A 265 -7.80 41.25 -7.37
C GLY A 265 -7.83 40.43 -6.07
N GLU A 266 -9.00 39.96 -5.66
CA GLU A 266 -9.13 39.08 -4.48
C GLU A 266 -8.51 37.71 -4.73
N ILE A 267 -8.70 37.13 -5.92
CA ILE A 267 -8.07 35.88 -6.32
C ILE A 267 -6.55 36.03 -6.30
N LEU A 268 -5.99 37.11 -6.89
CA LEU A 268 -4.55 37.35 -6.90
C LEU A 268 -3.98 37.45 -5.48
N ASN A 269 -4.63 38.22 -4.60
CA ASN A 269 -4.23 38.31 -3.20
C ASN A 269 -4.28 36.96 -2.48
N LYS A 270 -5.28 36.13 -2.78
CA LYS A 270 -5.42 34.79 -2.23
C LYS A 270 -4.34 33.85 -2.73
N VAL A 271 -4.02 33.88 -4.03
CA VAL A 271 -2.92 33.10 -4.63
C VAL A 271 -1.58 33.46 -3.97
N ILE A 272 -1.28 34.75 -3.79
CA ILE A 272 -0.02 35.21 -3.19
C ILE A 272 0.14 34.72 -1.74
N SER A 273 -0.97 34.64 -0.99
CA SER A 273 -0.97 34.24 0.42
C SER A 273 -1.25 32.76 0.65
N TRP A 274 -1.56 31.97 -0.39
CA TRP A 274 -1.97 30.58 -0.27
C TRP A 274 -0.76 29.67 -0.01
N PRO A 275 -0.70 28.97 1.14
CA PRO A 275 0.47 28.15 1.49
C PRO A 275 0.40 26.72 0.93
N GLY A 276 -0.64 26.39 0.18
CA GLY A 276 -0.90 25.06 -0.35
C GLY A 276 -0.79 24.99 -1.87
N PRO A 277 -1.15 23.85 -2.47
CA PRO A 277 -1.19 23.72 -3.91
C PRO A 277 -2.35 24.50 -4.53
N LEU A 278 -2.17 25.00 -5.76
CA LEU A 278 -3.24 25.64 -6.53
C LEU A 278 -4.09 24.64 -7.31
N ASN A 279 -3.54 23.46 -7.60
CA ASN A 279 -4.22 22.36 -8.28
C ASN A 279 -4.15 21.07 -7.45
N PRO A 280 -4.71 21.04 -6.21
CA PRO A 280 -4.70 19.84 -5.39
C PRO A 280 -5.43 18.68 -6.08
N VAL A 281 -4.91 17.48 -5.88
CA VAL A 281 -5.55 16.21 -6.21
C VAL A 281 -6.64 15.94 -5.17
N SER A 282 -7.89 15.84 -5.62
CA SER A 282 -9.03 15.62 -4.74
C SER A 282 -9.72 14.31 -5.02
N PHE A 283 -9.89 13.51 -3.96
CA PHE A 283 -10.74 12.32 -3.98
C PHE A 283 -12.10 12.59 -3.33
N TYR A 284 -12.41 13.83 -2.92
CA TYR A 284 -13.71 14.14 -2.34
C TYR A 284 -14.82 14.02 -3.39
N ARG A 285 -15.91 13.35 -3.01
CA ARG A 285 -17.16 13.37 -3.79
C ARG A 285 -17.73 14.79 -3.81
N GLU A 286 -18.61 15.03 -4.76
CA GLU A 286 -19.31 16.31 -4.87
C GLU A 286 -19.95 16.73 -3.54
N GLY A 287 -19.83 18.01 -3.21
CA GLY A 287 -20.32 18.58 -1.96
C GLY A 287 -19.51 18.21 -0.71
N TRP A 288 -18.38 17.50 -0.84
CA TRP A 288 -17.45 17.25 0.27
C TRP A 288 -16.16 18.08 0.16
N SER A 289 -15.57 18.35 1.32
CA SER A 289 -14.30 19.06 1.48
C SER A 289 -13.61 18.61 2.78
N PRO A 290 -12.31 18.88 2.94
CA PRO A 290 -11.60 18.71 4.21
C PRO A 290 -12.34 19.30 5.41
N LEU A 291 -12.83 20.54 5.28
CA LEU A 291 -13.58 21.21 6.35
C LEU A 291 -14.90 20.50 6.69
N LYS A 292 -15.66 20.05 5.68
CA LYS A 292 -16.92 19.33 5.90
C LYS A 292 -16.69 17.97 6.54
N LEU A 293 -15.62 17.27 6.14
CA LEU A 293 -15.19 16.03 6.77
C LEU A 293 -14.83 16.25 8.25
N GLN A 294 -14.05 17.29 8.54
CA GLN A 294 -13.68 17.68 9.90
C GLN A 294 -14.92 17.89 10.78
N GLN A 295 -15.85 18.74 10.32
CA GLN A 295 -17.09 19.04 11.04
C GLN A 295 -17.89 17.77 11.31
N ARG A 296 -18.03 16.90 10.29
CA ARG A 296 -18.78 15.65 10.42
C ARG A 296 -18.15 14.71 11.46
N LEU A 297 -16.84 14.49 11.38
CA LEU A 297 -16.12 13.60 12.29
C LEU A 297 -16.19 14.09 13.73
N ASN A 298 -15.99 15.39 13.95
CA ASN A 298 -16.01 15.98 15.28
C ASN A 298 -17.43 15.96 15.88
N SER A 299 -18.46 16.26 15.08
CA SER A 299 -19.85 16.14 15.53
C SER A 299 -20.24 14.71 15.91
N ASP A 300 -19.83 13.72 15.10
CA ASP A 300 -20.08 12.30 15.40
C ASP A 300 -19.35 11.86 16.68
N GLU A 301 -18.14 12.37 16.93
CA GLU A 301 -17.42 12.08 18.17
C GLU A 301 -18.07 12.75 19.39
N GLU A 302 -18.49 14.01 19.30
CA GLU A 302 -19.21 14.69 20.37
C GLU A 302 -20.50 13.95 20.77
N LYS A 303 -21.26 13.47 19.78
CA LYS A 303 -22.46 12.65 20.02
C LYS A 303 -22.12 11.36 20.74
N ARG A 304 -21.03 10.68 20.34
CA ARG A 304 -20.53 9.47 21.00
C ARG A 304 -20.15 9.73 22.46
N ILE A 305 -19.39 10.80 22.72
CA ILE A 305 -18.95 11.19 24.06
C ILE A 305 -20.16 11.48 24.96
N LYS A 306 -21.11 12.31 24.49
CA LYS A 306 -22.36 12.61 25.23
C LYS A 306 -23.15 11.34 25.55
N THR A 307 -23.19 10.38 24.63
CA THR A 307 -23.88 9.09 24.82
C THR A 307 -23.21 8.24 25.89
N GLU A 308 -21.87 8.15 25.91
CA GLU A 308 -21.15 7.39 26.93
C GLU A 308 -21.17 8.07 28.30
N GLN A 309 -21.15 9.42 28.35
CA GLN A 309 -21.35 10.17 29.59
C GLN A 309 -22.72 9.92 30.22
N LYS A 310 -23.80 9.84 29.42
CA LYS A 310 -25.14 9.45 29.90
C LYS A 310 -25.18 8.04 30.50
N LYS A 311 -24.24 7.16 30.10
CA LYS A 311 -24.06 5.82 30.67
C LYS A 311 -23.09 5.79 31.86
N ASN A 312 -22.70 6.95 32.40
CA ASN A 312 -21.67 7.10 33.44
C ASN A 312 -20.31 6.48 33.07
N ARG A 313 -19.99 6.39 31.78
CA ARG A 313 -18.73 5.84 31.29
C ARG A 313 -17.77 6.96 30.92
N ARG A 314 -16.57 6.92 31.51
CA ARG A 314 -15.45 7.76 31.10
C ARG A 314 -14.92 7.26 29.75
N THR A 315 -14.92 8.11 28.73
CA THR A 315 -14.45 7.75 27.39
C THR A 315 -13.45 8.77 26.86
N THR A 316 -12.44 8.30 26.13
CA THR A 316 -11.47 9.15 25.44
C THR A 316 -12.12 9.78 24.22
N GLY A 317 -12.04 11.10 24.09
CA GLY A 317 -12.53 11.87 22.94
C GLY A 317 -11.43 12.17 21.92
N TYR A 318 -11.83 12.37 20.67
CA TYR A 318 -10.94 12.59 19.54
C TYR A 318 -11.44 13.75 18.68
N ARG A 319 -10.61 14.78 18.49
CA ARG A 319 -10.93 15.92 17.64
C ARG A 319 -9.96 15.97 16.48
N TYR A 320 -10.48 15.96 15.27
CA TYR A 320 -9.70 15.95 14.05
C TYR A 320 -9.59 17.34 13.45
N PHE A 321 -8.48 17.56 12.73
CA PHE A 321 -8.22 18.79 11.99
C PHE A 321 -7.78 18.45 10.56
N PHE A 322 -8.43 19.07 9.59
CA PHE A 322 -8.19 18.90 8.17
C PHE A 322 -8.16 20.27 7.47
N SER A 323 -7.35 20.39 6.42
CA SER A 323 -7.18 21.61 5.66
C SER A 323 -6.94 21.33 4.18
N ASP A 324 -7.49 22.19 3.33
CA ASP A 324 -7.21 22.20 1.89
C ASP A 324 -5.73 22.48 1.60
N THR A 325 -5.01 23.18 2.50
CA THR A 325 -3.58 23.46 2.35
C THR A 325 -2.69 22.23 2.54
N LYS A 326 -3.25 21.12 3.03
CA LYS A 326 -2.55 19.83 3.18
C LYS A 326 -2.86 18.83 2.08
N LEU A 327 -3.70 19.20 1.11
CA LEU A 327 -3.89 18.38 -0.07
C LEU A 327 -2.58 18.32 -0.89
N SER A 328 -2.34 17.19 -1.56
CA SER A 328 -1.16 17.02 -2.43
C SER A 328 -1.45 17.40 -3.88
N GLU A 329 -0.39 17.65 -4.65
CA GLU A 329 -0.44 17.78 -6.11
C GLU A 329 -0.16 16.43 -6.77
N ALA A 330 -0.41 16.34 -8.08
CA ALA A 330 0.04 15.19 -8.85
C ALA A 330 1.57 15.22 -8.94
N HIS A 331 2.21 14.34 -8.16
CA HIS A 331 3.65 14.14 -8.24
C HIS A 331 3.99 13.23 -9.43
N CYS A 332 5.08 13.54 -10.12
CA CYS A 332 5.60 12.71 -11.20
C CYS A 332 7.10 12.43 -11.05
N CYS A 333 7.51 11.29 -11.61
CA CYS A 333 8.90 10.95 -11.88
C CYS A 333 9.08 10.72 -13.38
N PHE A 334 10.07 11.35 -14.01
CA PHE A 334 10.36 11.11 -15.43
C PHE A 334 11.19 9.84 -15.61
N CYS A 335 10.74 8.93 -16.47
CA CYS A 335 11.50 7.76 -16.87
C CYS A 335 12.22 8.00 -18.19
N GLY A 336 13.56 8.06 -18.16
CA GLY A 336 14.36 8.24 -19.36
C GLY A 336 14.24 7.09 -20.39
N ARG A 337 13.91 5.87 -19.94
CA ARG A 337 13.73 4.71 -20.82
C ARG A 337 12.47 4.82 -21.67
N THR A 338 11.34 5.12 -21.04
CA THR A 338 10.04 5.15 -21.73
C THR A 338 9.66 6.54 -22.25
N GLY A 339 10.37 7.59 -21.82
CA GLY A 339 10.04 8.98 -22.12
C GLY A 339 8.72 9.45 -21.47
N LYS A 340 8.22 8.74 -20.46
CA LYS A 340 6.94 9.01 -19.79
C LYS A 340 7.14 9.54 -18.36
N TYR A 341 6.15 10.28 -17.88
CA TYR A 341 6.01 10.64 -16.46
C TYR A 341 5.20 9.57 -15.75
N TYR A 342 5.67 9.13 -14.58
CA TYR A 342 5.02 8.11 -13.73
C TYR A 342 4.61 8.66 -12.38
#